data_AF-A0A854E6G0-F1
#
_entry.id   AF-A0A854E6G0-F1
#
_cell.length_a   1.000
_cell.length_b   1.000
_cell.length_c   1.000
_cell.angle_alpha   90.00
_cell.angle_beta   90.00
_cell.angle_gamma   90.00
#
_symmetry.space_group_name_H-M   'P 1'
#
loop_
_entity.id
_entity.type
_entity.pdbx_description
1 polymer ?
#
loop_
_entity_poly.entity_id
_entity_poly.type
_entity_poly.pdbx_seq_one_letter_code
_entity_poly.pdbx_strand_id
1 'polypeptide(L)' 'MRTKRVWQCDASGNLLGATVAGESPLEPGVFLIPADAVETKPPYPLSGTQQWRWVRGSWVEVDVRR' A
#
# COMPACT_ATOMS: atom_id res chain seq x y z
N MET A 1 -9.23 19.86 -2.93
CA MET A 1 -8.68 18.60 -3.46
C MET A 1 -8.90 17.52 -2.41
N ARG A 2 -9.53 16.40 -2.78
CA ARG A 2 -9.71 15.27 -1.85
C ARG A 2 -8.51 14.34 -1.96
N THR A 3 -8.21 13.63 -0.87
CA THR A 3 -7.14 12.65 -0.82
C THR A 3 -7.64 11.33 -0.26
N LYS A 4 -7.00 10.24 -0.67
CA LYS A 4 -7.24 8.88 -0.17
C LYS A 4 -5.93 8.34 0.37
N ARG A 5 -5.98 7.70 1.55
CA ARG A 5 -4.81 6.96 2.07
C ARG A 5 -4.69 5.63 1.33
N VAL A 6 -3.48 5.34 0.87
CA VAL A 6 -3.10 4.09 0.22
C VAL A 6 -1.78 3.58 0.82
N TRP A 7 -1.37 2.38 0.44
CA TRP A 7 -0.21 1.69 0.99
C TRP A 7 0.77 1.38 -0.13
N GLN A 8 1.92 2.05 -0.13
CA GLN A 8 2.95 1.91 -1.15
C GLN A 8 3.68 0.58 -0.97
N CYS A 9 3.82 -0.18 -2.05
CA CYS A 9 4.73 -1.32 -2.11
C CYS A 9 5.91 -1.06 -3.05
N ASP A 10 6.94 -1.89 -2.94
CA ASP A 10 7.96 -2.03 -3.99
C ASP A 10 7.49 -2.97 -5.11
N ALA A 11 8.31 -3.14 -6.16
CA ALA A 11 8.02 -4.03 -7.28
C ALA A 11 7.89 -5.52 -6.90
N SER A 12 8.33 -5.91 -5.69
CA SER A 12 8.16 -7.26 -5.14
C SER A 12 6.93 -7.37 -4.24
N GLY A 13 6.17 -6.29 -4.08
CA GLY A 13 4.98 -6.21 -3.22
C GLY A 13 5.30 -5.94 -1.75
N ASN A 14 6.55 -5.71 -1.34
CA ASN A 14 6.85 -5.43 0.07
C ASN A 14 6.32 -4.04 0.45
N LEU A 15 5.64 -3.95 1.60
CA LEU A 15 5.11 -2.69 2.10
C LEU A 15 6.24 -1.72 2.46
N LEU A 16 6.28 -0.57 1.79
CA LEU A 16 7.19 0.53 2.09
C LEU A 16 6.58 1.51 3.11
N GLY A 17 5.26 1.69 3.08
CA GLY A 17 4.55 2.55 4.04
C GLY A 17 3.21 3.07 3.54
N ALA A 18 2.57 3.92 4.34
CA ALA A 18 1.36 4.62 3.92
C ALA A 18 1.72 5.87 3.10
N THR A 19 0.94 6.15 2.06
CA THR A 19 1.03 7.36 1.25
C THR A 19 -0.37 7.89 0.92
N VAL A 20 -0.45 8.97 0.14
CA VAL A 20 -1.71 9.62 -0.26
C VAL A 20 -1.85 9.64 -1.77
N ALA A 21 -3.04 9.27 -2.24
CA ALA A 21 -3.47 9.48 -3.62
C ALA A 21 -4.37 10.72 -3.68
N GLY A 22 -4.09 11.63 -4.60
CA GLY A 22 -4.96 12.78 -4.88
C GLY A 22 -6.13 12.39 -5.78
N GLU A 23 -7.28 13.01 -5.58
CA GLU A 23 -8.39 12.93 -6.54
C GLU A 23 -7.99 13.59 -7.87
N SER A 24 -8.38 12.97 -8.99
CA SER A 24 -8.15 13.49 -10.33
C SER A 24 -8.87 14.83 -10.48
N PRO A 25 -8.18 15.88 -10.96
CA PRO A 25 -8.82 17.16 -11.22
C PRO A 25 -9.80 17.10 -12.41
N LEU A 26 -9.69 16.06 -13.25
CA LEU A 26 -10.52 15.88 -14.45
C LEU A 26 -11.74 15.00 -14.19
N GLU A 27 -11.67 14.10 -13.22
CA GLU A 27 -12.68 13.07 -12.98
C GLU A 27 -12.99 12.96 -11.48
N PRO A 28 -14.08 13.59 -11.01
CA PRO A 28 -14.49 13.50 -9.60
C PRO A 28 -14.69 12.05 -9.16
N GLY A 29 -14.14 11.68 -8.01
CA GLY A 29 -14.19 10.33 -7.45
C GLY A 29 -13.10 9.37 -7.94
N VAL A 30 -12.34 9.72 -8.99
CA VAL A 30 -11.17 8.94 -9.44
C VAL A 30 -9.93 9.41 -8.66
N PHE A 31 -9.16 8.48 -8.10
CA PHE A 31 -7.93 8.81 -7.35
C PHE A 31 -6.71 8.31 -8.12
N LEU A 32 -5.68 9.16 -8.19
CA LEU A 32 -4.42 8.85 -8.87
C LEU A 32 -3.55 8.00 -7.94
N ILE A 33 -3.80 6.68 -7.96
CA ILE A 33 -3.06 5.73 -7.13
C ILE A 33 -1.63 5.60 -7.66
N PRO A 34 -0.60 5.77 -6.81
CA PRO A 34 0.79 5.56 -7.22
C PRO A 34 1.03 4.13 -7.74
N ALA A 35 2.04 3.97 -8.60
CA ALA A 35 2.48 2.66 -9.04
C ALA A 35 2.80 1.76 -7.84
N ASP A 36 2.40 0.50 -7.91
CA ASP A 36 2.59 -0.51 -6.85
C ASP A 36 1.91 -0.18 -5.50
N ALA A 37 1.13 0.89 -5.41
CA ALA A 37 0.33 1.16 -4.21
C ALA A 37 -0.98 0.39 -4.24
N VAL A 38 -1.39 -0.08 -3.06
CA VAL A 38 -2.65 -0.78 -2.85
C VAL A 38 -3.58 0.03 -1.96
N GLU A 39 -4.88 -0.19 -2.10
CA GLU A 39 -5.91 0.53 -1.34
C GLU A 39 -6.42 -0.28 -0.12
N THR A 40 -5.83 -1.44 0.12
CA THR A 40 -6.20 -2.29 1.25
C THR A 40 -5.24 -2.05 2.40
N LYS A 41 -5.77 -1.68 3.57
CA LYS A 41 -4.98 -1.49 4.79
C LYS A 41 -4.36 -2.80 5.25
N PRO A 42 -3.07 -2.84 5.64
CA PRO A 42 -2.50 -3.97 6.35
C PRO A 42 -3.29 -4.27 7.62
N PRO A 43 -3.60 -5.54 7.92
CA PRO A 43 -4.52 -5.89 9.01
C PRO A 43 -4.11 -5.33 10.39
N TYR A 44 -2.83 -5.41 10.72
CA TYR A 44 -2.24 -4.93 11.97
C TYR A 44 -0.77 -4.54 11.78
N PRO A 45 -0.19 -3.73 12.68
CA PRO A 45 1.24 -3.50 12.70
C PRO A 45 1.99 -4.79 13.02
N LEU A 46 3.05 -5.07 12.27
CA LEU A 46 4.00 -6.15 12.56
C LEU A 46 5.13 -5.62 13.44
N SER A 47 5.77 -6.53 14.18
CA SER A 47 6.89 -6.19 15.07
C SER A 47 8.11 -7.06 14.76
N GLY A 48 9.29 -6.59 15.17
CA GLY A 48 10.53 -7.33 15.00
C GLY A 48 10.93 -7.47 13.53
N THR A 49 11.15 -8.70 13.07
CA THR A 49 11.69 -9.01 11.75
C THR A 49 10.61 -9.37 10.73
N GLN A 50 9.35 -9.04 10.96
CA GLN A 50 8.28 -9.33 10.01
C GLN A 50 7.88 -8.09 9.20
N GLN A 51 7.52 -8.28 7.93
CA GLN A 51 6.92 -7.25 7.10
C GLN A 51 5.72 -7.79 6.31
N TRP A 52 4.89 -6.88 5.83
CA TRP A 52 3.79 -7.20 4.93
C TRP A 52 4.26 -7.26 3.48
N ARG A 53 3.85 -8.29 2.75
CA ARG A 53 3.96 -8.36 1.30
C ARG A 53 2.59 -8.52 0.68
N TRP A 54 2.29 -7.71 -0.34
CA TRP A 54 1.09 -7.85 -1.14
C TRP A 54 1.25 -8.95 -2.17
N VAL A 55 0.42 -10.00 -2.08
CA VAL A 55 0.46 -11.15 -2.97
C VAL A 55 -0.96 -11.43 -3.47
N ARG A 56 -1.17 -11.32 -4.78
CA ARG A 56 -2.42 -11.72 -5.46
C ARG A 56 -3.70 -11.16 -4.80
N GLY A 57 -3.66 -9.90 -4.37
CA GLY A 57 -4.84 -9.23 -3.80
C GLY A 57 -4.99 -9.40 -2.28
N SER A 58 -3.97 -9.89 -1.57
CA SER A 58 -4.00 -10.04 -0.11
C SER A 58 -2.64 -9.78 0.53
N TRP A 59 -2.68 -9.36 1.80
CA TRP A 59 -1.50 -9.18 2.62
C TRP A 59 -1.02 -10.52 3.18
N VAL A 60 0.26 -10.83 3.01
CA VAL A 60 0.93 -12.01 3.58
C VAL A 60 2.07 -11.53 4.48
N GLU A 61 2.18 -12.09 5.68
CA GLU A 61 3.33 -11.86 6.54
C GLU A 61 4.55 -12.60 6.01
N VAL A 62 5.67 -11.91 5.92
CA VAL A 62 6.96 -12.52 5.56
C VAL A 62 8.02 -12.10 6.56
N ASP A 63 8.94 -13.02 6.88
CA ASP A 63 10.12 -12.72 7.69
C ASP A 63 11.18 -12.02 6.80
N VAL A 64 11.80 -10.98 7.33
CA VAL A 64 12.87 -10.19 6.69
C VAL A 64 14.25 -10.56 7.26
N ARG A 65 14.36 -11.59 8.10
CA ARG A 65 15.64 -12.11 8.59
C ARG A 65 16.55 -12.44 7.40
N ARG A 66 17.66 -11.72 7.37
CA ARG A 66 18.79 -11.90 6.47
C ARG A 66 19.77 -12.90 7.04
#